data_AF-A0A957FIA0-F1
#
_entry.id   AF-A0A957FIA0-F1
#
_cell.length_a   1.000
_cell.length_b   1.000
_cell.length_c   1.000
_cell.angle_alpha   90.00
_cell.angle_beta   90.00
_cell.angle_gamma   90.00
#
_symmetry.space_group_name_H-M   'P 1'
#
loop_
_entity.id
_entity.type
_entity.pdbx_description
1 polymer ?
#
loop_
_entity_poly.entity_id
_entity_poly.type
_entity_poly.pdbx_seq_one_letter_code
_entity_poly.pdbx_strand_id
1 'polypeptide(L)' 'AELVQRYAAKSGRSVTNIAFYHALGLFRLTVIIAQIYIRYVRGQTQDQRFAAMGQMIPLMARAARDVCGA' A
#
# COMPACT_ATOMS: atom_id res chain seq x y z
N ALA A 1 17.31 -3.74 1.41
CA ALA A 1 17.78 -4.26 0.10
C ALA A 1 18.00 -5.78 0.10
N GLU A 2 18.47 -6.36 1.22
CA GLU A 2 18.79 -7.79 1.34
C GLU A 2 17.69 -8.76 0.86
N LEU A 3 16.43 -8.53 1.23
CA LEU A 3 15.31 -9.38 0.82
C LEU A 3 15.10 -9.39 -0.71
N VAL A 4 15.18 -8.23 -1.35
CA VAL A 4 14.99 -8.06 -2.80
C VAL A 4 16.10 -8.76 -3.57
N GLN A 5 17.34 -8.64 -3.10
CA GLN A 5 18.48 -9.34 -3.69
C GLN A 5 18.35 -10.86 -3.55
N ARG A 6 17.96 -11.35 -2.37
CA ARG A 6 17.73 -12.77 -2.14
C ARG A 6 16.61 -13.32 -3.04
N TYR A 7 15.54 -12.55 -3.23
CA TYR A 7 14.46 -12.90 -4.15
C TYR A 7 14.97 -12.98 -5.61
N ALA A 8 15.73 -11.98 -6.06
CA ALA A 8 16.30 -11.97 -7.41
C ALA A 8 17.20 -13.19 -7.64
N ALA A 9 18.10 -13.49 -6.69
CA ALA A 9 19.01 -14.63 -6.77
C ALA A 9 18.28 -15.98 -6.80
N LYS A 10 17.25 -16.17 -5.97
CA LYS A 10 16.49 -17.43 -5.93
C LYS A 10 15.54 -17.61 -7.11
N SER A 11 14.97 -16.52 -7.61
CA SER A 11 13.91 -16.59 -8.62
C SER A 11 14.40 -16.37 -10.06
N GLY A 12 15.63 -15.89 -10.25
CA GLY A 12 16.17 -15.49 -11.56
C GLY A 12 15.48 -14.26 -12.17
N ARG A 13 14.57 -13.61 -11.45
CA ARG A 13 13.80 -12.46 -11.95
C ARG A 13 14.56 -11.16 -11.76
N SER A 14 14.52 -10.30 -12.79
CA SER A 14 15.01 -8.93 -12.67
C SER A 14 14.16 -8.13 -11.68
N VAL A 15 14.83 -7.32 -10.87
CA VAL A 15 14.24 -6.41 -9.87
C VAL A 15 14.50 -4.94 -10.21
N THR A 16 14.91 -4.63 -11.44
CA THR A 16 15.22 -3.26 -11.88
C THR A 16 14.07 -2.28 -11.60
N ASN A 17 12.82 -2.72 -11.78
CA ASN A 17 11.62 -1.90 -11.59
C ASN A 17 10.98 -2.05 -10.20
N ILE A 18 11.72 -2.51 -9.18
CA ILE A 18 11.16 -2.80 -7.85
C ILE A 18 10.49 -1.58 -7.19
N ALA A 19 11.00 -0.37 -7.45
CA ALA A 19 10.42 0.88 -6.95
C ALA A 19 8.98 1.08 -7.46
N PHE A 20 8.74 0.85 -8.76
CA PHE A 20 7.39 0.91 -9.34
C PHE A 20 6.43 -0.07 -8.66
N TYR A 21 6.85 -1.33 -8.48
CA TYR A 21 5.99 -2.35 -7.85
C TYR A 21 5.74 -2.05 -6.37
N HIS A 22 6.70 -1.45 -5.68
CA HIS A 22 6.54 -1.03 -4.30
C HIS A 22 5.53 0.12 -4.19
N ALA A 23 5.66 1.16 -5.02
CA ALA A 23 4.70 2.26 -5.09
C ALA A 23 3.29 1.77 -5.46
N LEU A 24 3.18 0.89 -6.46
CA LEU A 24 1.92 0.26 -6.85
C LEU A 24 1.30 -0.54 -5.70
N GLY A 25 2.12 -1.28 -4.93
CA GLY A 25 1.66 -2.02 -3.75
C GLY A 25 1.06 -1.10 -2.68
N LEU A 26 1.75 0.00 -2.36
CA LEU A 26 1.27 1.00 -1.41
C LEU A 26 -0.01 1.71 -1.90
N PHE A 27 -0.08 2.03 -3.18
CA PHE A 27 -1.28 2.61 -3.78
C PHE A 27 -2.48 1.65 -3.72
N ARG A 28 -2.28 0.38 -4.07
CA ARG A 28 -3.33 -0.65 -3.94
C ARG A 28 -3.79 -0.81 -2.50
N LEU A 29 -2.87 -0.79 -1.54
CA LEU A 29 -3.21 -0.83 -0.12
C LEU A 29 -4.04 0.40 0.30
N THR A 30 -3.66 1.59 -0.17
CA THR A 30 -4.42 2.83 0.05
C THR A 30 -5.86 2.70 -0.43
N VAL A 31 -6.07 2.14 -1.64
CA VAL A 31 -7.42 1.92 -2.20
C VAL A 31 -8.21 0.91 -1.35
N ILE A 32 -7.58 -0.19 -0.92
CA ILE A 32 -8.23 -1.19 -0.04
C ILE A 32 -8.70 -0.54 1.27
N ILE A 33 -7.82 0.24 1.92
CA ILE A 33 -8.15 0.97 3.15
C ILE A 33 -9.31 1.94 2.90
N ALA A 34 -9.28 2.70 1.81
CA ALA A 34 -10.36 3.63 1.45
C ALA A 34 -11.70 2.93 1.23
N GLN A 35 -11.68 1.75 0.59
CA GLN A 35 -12.87 0.92 0.36
C GLN A 35 -13.45 0.35 1.66
N ILE A 36 -12.60 -0.04 2.62
CA ILE A 36 -13.06 -0.48 3.95
C ILE A 36 -13.65 0.71 4.72
N TYR A 37 -12.94 1.84 4.75
CA TYR A 37 -13.35 3.04 5.45
C TYR A 37 -14.70 3.58 4.95
N ILE A 38 -14.93 3.65 3.64
CA ILE A 38 -16.21 4.15 3.12
C ILE A 38 -17.40 3.24 3.49
N ARG A 39 -17.19 1.92 3.63
CA ARG A 39 -18.22 1.00 4.13
C ARG A 39 -18.53 1.26 5.59
N TYR A 40 -17.52 1.54 6.41
CA TYR A 40 -17.69 1.94 7.81
C TYR A 40 -18.46 3.26 7.92
N VAL A 41 -18.05 4.30 7.17
CA VAL A 41 -18.72 5.61 7.14
C VAL A 41 -20.19 5.50 6.72
N ARG A 42 -20.52 4.57 5.81
CA ARG A 42 -21.89 4.30 5.36
C ARG A 42 -22.70 3.41 6.31
N GLY A 43 -22.14 2.97 7.43
CA GLY A 43 -22.81 2.07 8.37
C GLY A 43 -23.01 0.64 7.84
N GLN A 44 -22.33 0.27 6.76
CA GLN A 44 -22.38 -1.10 6.20
C GLN A 44 -21.55 -2.10 7.03
N THR A 45 -20.73 -1.58 7.95
CA THR A 45 -20.04 -2.32 9.00
C THR A 45 -19.93 -1.44 10.24
N GLN A 46 -19.92 -2.06 11.43
CA GLN A 46 -19.85 -1.37 12.72
C GLN A 46 -18.51 -1.60 13.45
N ASP A 47 -17.54 -2.20 12.77
CA ASP A 47 -16.23 -2.47 13.36
C ASP A 47 -15.46 -1.16 13.59
N GLN A 48 -15.32 -0.78 14.86
CA GLN A 48 -14.68 0.47 15.28
C GLN A 48 -13.19 0.54 14.92
N ARG A 49 -12.54 -0.60 14.62
CA ARG A 49 -11.16 -0.61 14.12
C ARG A 49 -11.02 0.13 12.80
N PHE A 50 -12.10 0.27 12.03
CA PHE A 50 -12.09 0.96 10.74
C PHE A 50 -12.23 2.48 10.86
N ALA A 51 -12.62 3.03 12.02
CA ALA A 51 -12.73 4.47 12.22
C ALA A 51 -11.39 5.20 11.96
N ALA A 52 -10.29 4.59 12.41
CA ALA A 52 -8.94 5.13 12.26
C ALA A 52 -8.41 5.08 10.81
N MET A 53 -9.03 4.27 9.94
CA MET A 53 -8.55 4.07 8.57
C MET A 53 -8.66 5.32 7.70
N GLY A 54 -9.57 6.25 8.02
CA GLY A 54 -9.68 7.52 7.31
C GLY A 54 -8.39 8.33 7.33
N GLN A 55 -7.67 8.33 8.46
CA GLN A 55 -6.39 9.03 8.59
C GLN A 55 -5.23 8.28 7.91
N MET A 56 -5.35 6.96 7.75
CA MET A 56 -4.33 6.12 7.10
C MET A 56 -4.28 6.33 5.58
N ILE A 57 -5.40 6.67 4.94
CA ILE A 57 -5.49 6.89 3.48
C ILE A 57 -4.44 7.92 3.00
N PRO A 58 -4.42 9.18 3.51
CA PRO A 58 -3.46 10.16 3.05
C PRO A 58 -2.01 9.82 3.45
N LEU A 59 -1.79 9.08 4.54
CA LEU A 59 -0.44 8.62 4.94
C LEU A 59 0.11 7.60 3.94
N MET A 60 -0.67 6.60 3.57
CA MET A 60 -0.26 5.57 2.62
C MET A 60 -0.10 6.14 1.21
N ALA A 61 -0.95 7.08 0.81
CA ALA A 61 -0.83 7.79 -0.47
C ALA A 61 0.50 8.56 -0.57
N ARG A 62 0.91 9.24 0.52
CA ARG A 62 2.22 9.92 0.57
C ARG A 62 3.36 8.92 0.48
N ALA A 63 3.33 7.84 1.26
CA ALA A 63 4.36 6.81 1.20
C ALA A 63 4.51 6.22 -0.22
N ALA A 64 3.40 6.00 -0.93
CA ALA A 64 3.43 5.54 -2.32
C ALA A 64 4.14 6.54 -3.25
N ARG A 65 3.87 7.84 -3.07
CA ARG A 65 4.50 8.91 -3.86
C ARG A 65 5.99 9.05 -3.56
N ASP A 66 6.38 9.00 -2.29
CA ASP A 66 7.79 9.15 -1.89
C ASP A 66 8.65 8.02 -2.49
N VAL A 67 8.09 6.81 -2.64
CA VAL A 67 8.76 5.69 -3.32
C VAL A 67 8.94 5.93 -4.82
N CYS A 68 8.07 6.73 -5.46
CA CYS A 68 8.23 7.11 -6.86
C CYS A 68 9.33 8.18 -7.07
N GLY A 69 9.88 8.78 -6.01
CA GLY A 69 10.86 9.86 -6.11
C GLY A 69 10.26 11.21 -6.55
N ALA A 70 8.98 11.46 -6.23
CA ALA A 70 8.23 12.67 -6.57
C ALA A 70 7.89 13.52 -5.34
#